data_AF-A0A7Z0WNF9-F1
#
_entry.id   AF-A0A7Z0WNF9-F1
#
_cell.length_a   1.000
_cell.length_b   1.000
_cell.length_c   1.000
_cell.angle_alpha   90.00
_cell.angle_beta   90.00
_cell.angle_gamma   90.00
#
_symmetry.space_group_name_H-M   'P 1'
#
loop_
_entity.id
_entity.type
_entity.pdbx_description
1 polymer ?
#
loop_
_entity_poly.entity_id
_entity_poly.type
_entity_poly.pdbx_seq_one_letter_code
_entity_poly.pdbx_strand_id
1 'polypeptide(L)'
;MPAATLDQIQERLRRFAADDTAAISPLYSHLAGHVADEPEIAGLLTATSAESAHPTLLFAAVQRVLQAEPFHELANYYPSLGGSYGPDNGTWPLFRTFVLDRADRVKDLIATHVTQTNEVRRAAMLYPAVALAAKQARAPVALLEVGTSAGLLLGMASYSYRYQTEQAGQLVAGPARSTVGVHCALAVAPGATLPTIPKKLTVATRIGLDPNPVDLADEDQYAWLEACIWPDQPERLRLFGAAAAAQRKSPPELVRGDAVGDLAAVAGRVPADEPIVVLTSNVLWLLSEQRRGEFIAELGRLAARRPVWWVSMEGYRAAFHRLLPDRDDLTSAPGERTFGVLGLVRWVDGAPRATALARTAWHGERMEWLV
;
A
#
# COMPACT_ATOMS: atom_id res chain seq x y z
N MET A 1 -11.43 -17.61 14.06
CA MET A 1 -12.54 -16.69 13.67
C MET A 1 -13.48 -17.46 12.76
N PRO A 2 -14.79 -17.20 12.77
CA PRO A 2 -15.73 -17.91 11.89
C PRO A 2 -15.39 -17.65 10.41
N ALA A 3 -15.60 -18.65 9.56
CA ALA A 3 -15.54 -18.49 8.11
C ALA A 3 -16.70 -17.62 7.63
N ALA A 4 -16.53 -16.90 6.51
CA ALA A 4 -17.66 -16.20 5.88
C ALA A 4 -18.65 -17.23 5.31
N THR A 5 -19.94 -16.91 5.38
CA THR A 5 -20.95 -17.72 4.70
C THR A 5 -20.88 -17.49 3.19
N LEU A 6 -21.35 -18.46 2.41
CA LEU A 6 -21.41 -18.32 0.95
C LEU A 6 -22.20 -17.08 0.52
N ASP A 7 -23.36 -16.83 1.15
CA ASP A 7 -24.19 -15.65 0.86
C ASP A 7 -23.42 -14.34 1.08
N GLN A 8 -22.64 -14.24 2.16
CA GLN A 8 -21.81 -13.07 2.44
C GLN A 8 -20.72 -12.88 1.38
N ILE A 9 -20.13 -13.98 0.90
CA ILE A 9 -19.11 -13.96 -0.15
C ILE A 9 -19.73 -13.51 -1.48
N GLN A 10 -20.86 -14.09 -1.88
CA GLN A 10 -21.55 -13.72 -3.12
C GLN A 10 -21.97 -12.25 -3.10
N GLU A 11 -22.47 -11.75 -1.97
CA GLU A 11 -22.82 -10.33 -1.84
C GLU A 11 -21.60 -9.40 -1.92
N ARG A 12 -20.45 -9.80 -1.36
CA ARG A 12 -19.20 -9.05 -1.54
C ARG A 12 -18.75 -9.03 -3.01
N LEU A 13 -18.90 -10.13 -3.74
CA LEU A 13 -18.59 -10.21 -5.17
C LEU A 13 -19.50 -9.30 -6.00
N ARG A 14 -20.82 -9.28 -5.74
CA ARG A 14 -21.76 -8.38 -6.42
C ARG A 14 -21.39 -6.92 -6.21
N ARG A 15 -21.13 -6.52 -4.95
CA ARG A 15 -20.69 -5.15 -4.65
C ARG A 15 -19.39 -4.81 -5.34
N PHE A 16 -18.39 -5.70 -5.26
CA PHE A 16 -17.12 -5.52 -5.94
C PHE A 16 -17.28 -5.37 -7.46
N ALA A 17 -18.22 -6.10 -8.09
CA ALA A 17 -18.51 -5.97 -9.52
C ALA A 17 -19.20 -4.63 -9.87
N ALA A 18 -20.09 -4.15 -9.00
CA ALA A 18 -20.93 -2.97 -9.20
C ALA A 18 -20.28 -1.63 -8.78
N ASP A 19 -19.26 -1.67 -7.93
CA ASP A 19 -18.47 -0.49 -7.51
C ASP A 19 -17.62 0.04 -8.70
N ASP A 20 -16.81 1.07 -8.44
CA ASP A 20 -15.87 1.68 -9.41
C ASP A 20 -14.79 0.71 -9.95
N THR A 21 -14.85 -0.58 -9.61
CA THR A 21 -13.97 -1.64 -10.12
C THR A 21 -13.94 -1.66 -11.64
N ALA A 22 -15.08 -1.48 -12.33
CA ALA A 22 -15.10 -1.49 -13.80
C ALA A 22 -14.21 -0.38 -14.41
N ALA A 23 -14.06 0.76 -13.74
CA ALA A 23 -13.18 1.84 -14.17
C ALA A 23 -11.68 1.55 -13.93
N ILE A 24 -11.37 0.61 -13.04
CA ILE A 24 -10.00 0.25 -12.63
C ILE A 24 -9.54 -1.05 -13.30
N SER A 25 -10.41 -2.06 -13.37
CA SER A 25 -10.21 -3.37 -13.97
C SER A 25 -11.55 -3.88 -14.53
N PRO A 26 -11.80 -3.65 -15.83
CA PRO A 26 -12.93 -4.22 -16.55
C PRO A 26 -12.98 -5.76 -16.42
N LEU A 27 -11.82 -6.43 -16.44
CA LEU A 27 -11.75 -7.88 -16.31
C LEU A 27 -12.25 -8.37 -14.95
N TYR A 28 -11.75 -7.81 -13.85
CA TYR A 28 -12.18 -8.25 -12.51
C TYR A 28 -13.63 -7.89 -12.22
N SER A 29 -14.15 -6.75 -12.73
CA SER A 29 -15.58 -6.44 -12.62
C SER A 29 -16.43 -7.47 -13.36
N HIS A 30 -16.07 -7.80 -14.62
CA HIS A 30 -16.77 -8.80 -15.41
C HIS A 30 -16.77 -10.18 -14.73
N LEU A 31 -15.60 -10.66 -14.31
CA LEU A 31 -15.45 -11.96 -13.64
C LEU A 31 -16.19 -11.99 -12.30
N ALA A 32 -16.13 -10.93 -11.49
CA ALA A 32 -16.80 -10.89 -10.19
C ALA A 32 -18.32 -10.99 -10.30
N GLY A 33 -18.90 -10.35 -11.33
CA GLY A 33 -20.33 -10.46 -11.61
C GLY A 33 -20.77 -11.90 -11.86
N HIS A 34 -19.99 -12.66 -12.65
CA HIS A 34 -20.27 -14.06 -12.90
C HIS A 34 -19.99 -14.97 -11.70
N VAL A 35 -18.87 -14.77 -11.00
CA VAL A 35 -18.52 -15.58 -9.81
C VAL A 35 -19.55 -15.40 -8.70
N ALA A 36 -20.16 -14.22 -8.57
CA ALA A 36 -21.21 -13.97 -7.59
C ALA A 36 -22.41 -14.94 -7.73
N ASP A 37 -22.67 -15.42 -8.94
CA ASP A 37 -23.78 -16.34 -9.24
C ASP A 37 -23.32 -17.79 -9.47
N GLU A 38 -22.04 -18.10 -9.20
CA GLU A 38 -21.45 -19.43 -9.31
C GLU A 38 -21.00 -19.97 -7.93
N PRO A 39 -21.87 -20.70 -7.20
CA PRO A 39 -21.60 -21.20 -5.85
C PRO A 39 -20.31 -22.01 -5.71
N GLU A 40 -19.95 -22.81 -6.72
CA GLU A 40 -18.76 -23.67 -6.69
C GLU A 40 -17.46 -22.84 -6.63
N ILE A 41 -17.39 -21.73 -7.39
CA ILE A 41 -16.22 -20.85 -7.41
C ILE A 41 -16.24 -19.89 -6.22
N ALA A 42 -17.38 -19.26 -5.94
CA ALA A 42 -17.52 -18.38 -4.77
C ALA A 42 -17.21 -19.13 -3.46
N GLY A 43 -17.61 -20.40 -3.38
CA GLY A 43 -17.35 -21.28 -2.24
C GLY A 43 -15.87 -21.50 -1.93
N LEU A 44 -14.95 -21.29 -2.87
CA LEU A 44 -13.51 -21.42 -2.60
C LEU A 44 -13.03 -20.42 -1.53
N LEU A 45 -13.65 -19.24 -1.43
CA LEU A 45 -13.35 -18.24 -0.41
C LEU A 45 -13.75 -18.65 1.02
N THR A 46 -14.50 -19.75 1.18
CA THR A 46 -14.78 -20.33 2.52
C THR A 46 -13.55 -20.98 3.16
N ALA A 47 -12.46 -21.19 2.39
CA ALA A 47 -11.21 -21.74 2.88
C ALA A 47 -10.36 -20.74 3.69
N THR A 48 -10.78 -19.48 3.80
CA THR A 48 -10.11 -18.45 4.58
C THR A 48 -11.03 -17.82 5.64
N SER A 49 -10.47 -16.92 6.45
CA SER A 49 -11.24 -16.22 7.48
C SER A 49 -12.29 -15.29 6.88
N ALA A 50 -13.37 -14.99 7.63
CA ALA A 50 -14.38 -14.04 7.15
C ALA A 50 -13.82 -12.63 6.83
N GLU A 51 -12.71 -12.23 7.46
CA GLU A 51 -12.04 -10.95 7.21
C GLU A 51 -11.21 -10.99 5.92
N SER A 52 -10.67 -12.15 5.56
CA SER A 52 -9.81 -12.33 4.38
C SER A 52 -10.58 -12.78 3.14
N ALA A 53 -11.82 -13.25 3.29
CA ALA A 53 -12.69 -13.72 2.22
C ALA A 53 -13.17 -12.57 1.30
N HIS A 54 -12.26 -12.00 0.52
CA HIS A 54 -12.48 -10.92 -0.43
C HIS A 54 -12.29 -11.38 -1.88
N PRO A 55 -13.02 -10.79 -2.85
CA PRO A 55 -12.85 -11.08 -4.29
C PRO A 55 -11.41 -10.96 -4.77
N THR A 56 -10.66 -9.98 -4.26
CA THR A 56 -9.26 -9.77 -4.60
C THR A 56 -8.36 -10.97 -4.25
N LEU A 57 -8.69 -11.73 -3.20
CA LEU A 57 -7.93 -12.92 -2.81
C LEU A 57 -8.17 -14.07 -3.78
N LEU A 58 -9.43 -14.30 -4.16
CA LEU A 58 -9.78 -15.29 -5.19
C LEU A 58 -9.05 -14.97 -6.49
N PHE A 59 -9.13 -13.73 -6.97
CA PHE A 59 -8.52 -13.37 -8.24
C PHE A 59 -6.99 -13.40 -8.20
N ALA A 60 -6.36 -13.01 -7.09
CA ALA A 60 -4.92 -13.18 -6.91
C ALA A 60 -4.52 -14.67 -6.94
N ALA A 61 -5.28 -15.55 -6.29
CA ALA A 61 -5.05 -17.00 -6.32
C ALA A 61 -5.16 -17.56 -7.75
N VAL A 62 -6.20 -17.19 -8.49
CA VAL A 62 -6.38 -17.62 -9.89
C VAL A 62 -5.27 -17.07 -10.78
N GLN A 63 -4.91 -15.80 -10.63
CA GLN A 63 -3.80 -15.19 -11.38
C GLN A 63 -2.47 -15.88 -11.09
N ARG A 64 -2.21 -16.28 -9.83
CA ARG A 64 -0.99 -17.04 -9.45
C ARG A 64 -0.94 -18.43 -10.10
N VAL A 65 -2.08 -19.11 -10.22
CA VAL A 65 -2.17 -20.39 -10.94
C VAL A 65 -1.96 -20.16 -12.44
N LEU A 66 -2.55 -19.11 -13.02
CA LEU A 66 -2.40 -18.77 -14.44
C LEU A 66 -0.96 -18.36 -14.80
N GLN A 67 -0.26 -17.65 -13.92
CA GLN A 67 1.17 -17.35 -14.06
C GLN A 67 2.03 -18.62 -14.19
N ALA A 68 1.62 -19.71 -13.52
CA ALA A 68 2.31 -21.00 -13.63
C ALA A 68 1.95 -21.78 -14.91
N GLU A 69 0.92 -21.35 -15.66
CA GLU A 69 0.43 -21.98 -16.89
C GLU A 69 0.25 -20.92 -18.01
N PRO A 70 1.32 -20.21 -18.41
CA PRO A 70 1.21 -19.01 -19.26
C PRO A 70 0.71 -19.27 -20.69
N PHE A 71 0.67 -20.54 -21.12
CA PHE A 71 0.18 -20.95 -22.44
C PHE A 71 -1.33 -21.19 -22.49
N HIS A 72 -2.02 -21.12 -21.34
CA HIS A 72 -3.47 -21.27 -21.30
C HIS A 72 -4.16 -20.07 -21.96
N GLU A 73 -5.21 -20.31 -22.75
CA GLU A 73 -5.91 -19.27 -23.54
C GLU A 73 -6.43 -18.11 -22.67
N LEU A 74 -6.80 -18.39 -21.42
CA LEU A 74 -7.22 -17.37 -20.44
C LEU A 74 -6.18 -16.25 -20.27
N ALA A 75 -4.88 -16.53 -20.44
CA ALA A 75 -3.82 -15.51 -20.35
C ALA A 75 -3.97 -14.39 -21.39
N ASN A 76 -4.64 -14.65 -22.52
CA ASN A 76 -4.91 -13.64 -23.54
C ASN A 76 -5.80 -12.48 -23.04
N TYR A 77 -6.58 -12.71 -21.98
CA TYR A 77 -7.42 -11.69 -21.34
C TYR A 77 -6.69 -10.93 -20.22
N TYR A 78 -5.47 -11.32 -19.83
CA TYR A 78 -4.72 -10.72 -18.72
C TYR A 78 -3.57 -9.84 -19.24
N PRO A 79 -3.71 -8.50 -19.28
CA PRO A 79 -2.65 -7.61 -19.77
C PRO A 79 -1.32 -7.74 -19.01
N SER A 80 -1.40 -8.02 -17.71
CA SER A 80 -0.25 -8.34 -16.85
C SER A 80 0.57 -9.54 -17.31
N LEU A 81 -0.04 -10.46 -18.07
CA LEU A 81 0.60 -11.66 -18.63
C LEU A 81 0.84 -11.55 -20.15
N GLY A 82 0.74 -10.34 -20.71
CA GLY A 82 0.93 -10.09 -22.14
C GLY A 82 -0.34 -10.27 -22.99
N GLY A 83 -1.48 -10.53 -22.36
CA GLY A 83 -2.77 -10.56 -23.02
C GLY A 83 -3.19 -9.19 -23.59
N SER A 84 -4.02 -9.21 -24.62
CA SER A 84 -4.54 -8.00 -25.28
C SER A 84 -6.06 -8.01 -25.46
N TYR A 85 -6.73 -9.09 -25.06
CA TYR A 85 -8.16 -9.23 -25.21
C TYR A 85 -8.88 -8.49 -24.09
N GLY A 86 -9.94 -7.77 -24.44
CA GLY A 86 -10.89 -7.24 -23.47
C GLY A 86 -11.89 -8.33 -23.05
N PRO A 87 -12.59 -8.16 -21.92
CA PRO A 87 -13.64 -9.10 -21.50
C PRO A 87 -14.74 -9.21 -22.56
N ASP A 88 -15.14 -10.44 -22.88
CA ASP A 88 -16.15 -10.79 -23.87
C ASP A 88 -16.94 -12.05 -23.44
N ASN A 89 -17.80 -12.56 -24.33
CA ASN A 89 -18.62 -13.74 -24.03
C ASN A 89 -17.81 -15.03 -23.84
N GLY A 90 -16.55 -15.08 -24.30
CA GLY A 90 -15.65 -16.22 -24.13
C GLY A 90 -14.87 -16.18 -22.81
N THR A 91 -14.71 -14.99 -22.20
CA THR A 91 -13.94 -14.80 -20.97
C THR A 91 -14.46 -15.66 -19.82
N TRP A 92 -15.76 -15.61 -19.53
CA TRP A 92 -16.33 -16.35 -18.40
C TRP A 92 -16.23 -17.88 -18.56
N PRO A 93 -16.65 -18.51 -19.68
CA PRO A 93 -16.51 -19.96 -19.85
C PRO A 93 -15.07 -20.47 -19.69
N LEU A 94 -14.09 -19.73 -20.21
CA LEU A 94 -12.67 -20.06 -20.06
C LEU A 94 -12.21 -19.93 -18.60
N PHE A 95 -12.56 -18.83 -17.94
CA PHE A 95 -12.24 -18.63 -16.52
C PHE A 95 -12.86 -19.70 -15.65
N ARG A 96 -14.16 -19.98 -15.82
CA ARG A 96 -14.90 -20.97 -15.03
C ARG A 96 -14.25 -22.35 -15.13
N THR A 97 -13.98 -22.81 -16.36
CA THR A 97 -13.34 -24.10 -16.60
C THR A 97 -11.94 -24.14 -15.98
N PHE A 98 -11.15 -23.08 -16.20
CA PHE A 98 -9.81 -22.98 -15.62
C PHE A 98 -9.82 -23.08 -14.09
N VAL A 99 -10.71 -22.34 -13.42
CA VAL A 99 -10.77 -22.36 -11.95
C VAL A 99 -11.25 -23.69 -11.41
N LEU A 100 -12.29 -24.30 -11.99
CA LEU A 100 -12.83 -25.57 -11.50
C LEU A 100 -11.84 -26.73 -11.71
N ASP A 101 -11.15 -26.78 -12.86
CA ASP A 101 -10.10 -27.77 -13.12
C ASP A 101 -8.89 -27.66 -12.17
N ARG A 102 -8.66 -26.47 -11.59
CA ARG A 102 -7.58 -26.21 -10.61
C ARG A 102 -8.11 -25.84 -9.23
N ALA A 103 -9.33 -26.26 -8.87
CA ALA A 103 -10.01 -25.82 -7.66
C ALA A 103 -9.19 -26.04 -6.38
N ASP A 104 -8.56 -27.22 -6.24
CA ASP A 104 -7.73 -27.54 -5.06
C ASP A 104 -6.54 -26.59 -4.92
N ARG A 105 -5.81 -26.31 -6.02
CA ARG A 105 -4.67 -25.37 -6.02
C ARG A 105 -5.10 -23.94 -5.69
N VAL A 106 -6.23 -23.49 -6.24
CA VAL A 106 -6.78 -22.16 -5.94
C VAL A 106 -7.21 -22.07 -4.47
N LYS A 107 -7.86 -23.12 -3.95
CA LYS A 107 -8.30 -23.21 -2.56
C LYS A 107 -7.12 -23.19 -1.58
N ASP A 108 -6.05 -23.93 -1.89
CA ASP A 108 -4.83 -23.95 -1.06
C ASP A 108 -4.18 -22.56 -0.97
N LEU A 109 -4.11 -21.83 -2.09
CA LEU A 109 -3.62 -20.44 -2.10
C LEU A 109 -4.51 -19.53 -1.25
N ILE A 110 -5.83 -19.62 -1.39
CA ILE A 110 -6.79 -18.85 -0.57
C ILE A 110 -6.63 -19.15 0.93
N ALA A 111 -6.39 -20.41 1.29
CA ALA A 111 -6.26 -20.82 2.70
C ALA A 111 -4.96 -20.34 3.35
N THR A 112 -3.90 -20.15 2.56
CA THR A 112 -2.54 -19.91 3.07
C THR A 112 -2.05 -18.48 2.85
N HIS A 113 -2.76 -17.67 2.06
CA HIS A 113 -2.33 -16.33 1.72
C HIS A 113 -3.38 -15.26 2.04
N VAL A 114 -2.90 -14.02 2.10
CA VAL A 114 -3.72 -12.81 2.17
C VAL A 114 -3.29 -11.87 1.04
N THR A 115 -4.22 -11.07 0.54
CA THR A 115 -3.89 -10.03 -0.44
C THR A 115 -3.08 -8.93 0.20
N GLN A 116 -2.03 -8.49 -0.49
CA GLN A 116 -1.15 -7.42 -0.03
C GLN A 116 -1.15 -6.27 -1.04
N THR A 117 -1.26 -5.04 -0.55
CA THR A 117 -1.22 -3.83 -1.38
C THR A 117 0.11 -3.11 -1.19
N ASN A 118 1.14 -3.61 -1.88
CA ASN A 118 2.48 -3.03 -1.83
C ASN A 118 2.66 -1.96 -2.92
N GLU A 119 2.17 -0.74 -2.66
CA GLU A 119 2.04 0.32 -3.67
C GLU A 119 3.24 1.29 -3.68
N VAL A 120 4.18 1.05 -4.60
CA VAL A 120 5.40 1.88 -4.80
C VAL A 120 5.07 3.36 -4.99
N ARG A 121 3.97 3.69 -5.66
CA ARG A 121 3.63 5.08 -5.97
C ARG A 121 3.37 5.93 -4.73
N ARG A 122 3.00 5.32 -3.59
CA ARG A 122 2.83 6.05 -2.32
C ARG A 122 4.09 6.75 -1.86
N ALA A 123 5.27 6.30 -2.31
CA ALA A 123 6.53 6.99 -2.07
C ALA A 123 6.49 8.46 -2.54
N ALA A 124 5.78 8.78 -3.63
CA ALA A 124 5.66 10.16 -4.09
C ALA A 124 4.91 11.06 -3.10
N MET A 125 3.95 10.52 -2.35
CA MET A 125 3.22 11.28 -1.35
C MET A 125 4.01 11.38 -0.04
N LEU A 126 4.72 10.31 0.35
CA LEU A 126 5.49 10.28 1.58
C LEU A 126 6.79 11.10 1.48
N TYR A 127 7.45 11.13 0.32
CA TYR A 127 8.77 11.73 0.13
C TYR A 127 8.84 13.21 0.59
N PRO A 128 7.88 14.11 0.25
CA PRO A 128 7.89 15.49 0.75
C PRO A 128 7.83 15.59 2.28
N ALA A 129 7.04 14.75 2.94
CA ALA A 129 6.91 14.74 4.39
C ALA A 129 8.18 14.19 5.08
N VAL A 130 8.76 13.13 4.53
CA VAL A 130 10.04 12.58 5.00
C VAL A 130 11.18 13.57 4.81
N ALA A 131 11.22 14.27 3.66
CA ALA A 131 12.17 15.33 3.40
C ALA A 131 12.03 16.50 4.39
N LEU A 132 10.79 16.87 4.75
CA LEU A 132 10.53 17.87 5.77
C LEU A 132 11.03 17.42 7.14
N ALA A 133 10.78 16.16 7.54
CA ALA A 133 11.30 15.59 8.77
C ALA A 133 12.85 15.59 8.81
N ALA A 134 13.50 15.14 7.73
CA ALA A 134 14.96 15.15 7.62
C ALA A 134 15.54 16.58 7.68
N LYS A 135 14.87 17.57 7.06
CA LYS A 135 15.26 18.99 7.16
C LYS A 135 15.16 19.50 8.59
N GLN A 136 14.11 19.12 9.33
CA GLN A 136 13.96 19.47 10.75
C GLN A 136 15.03 18.82 11.62
N ALA A 137 15.38 17.56 11.32
CA ALA A 137 16.41 16.80 12.03
C ALA A 137 17.83 17.32 11.77
N ARG A 138 18.07 17.95 10.61
CA ARG A 138 19.38 18.46 10.17
C ARG A 138 20.47 17.37 10.09
N ALA A 139 20.07 16.12 9.87
CA ALA A 139 20.95 14.97 9.76
C ALA A 139 20.35 13.92 8.80
N PRO A 140 21.15 12.96 8.30
CA PRO A 140 20.61 11.74 7.69
C PRO A 140 19.62 11.06 8.65
N VAL A 141 18.50 10.57 8.13
CA VAL A 141 17.46 9.91 8.94
C VAL A 141 17.51 8.40 8.76
N ALA A 142 17.09 7.67 9.78
CA ALA A 142 16.66 6.29 9.67
C ALA A 142 15.19 6.24 9.27
N LEU A 143 14.83 5.34 8.35
CA LEU A 143 13.44 5.01 8.06
C LEU A 143 13.05 3.72 8.77
N LEU A 144 11.98 3.79 9.57
CA LEU A 144 11.34 2.63 10.18
C LEU A 144 9.90 2.55 9.66
N GLU A 145 9.60 1.62 8.76
CA GLU A 145 8.24 1.44 8.24
C GLU A 145 7.49 0.37 9.03
N VAL A 146 6.31 0.70 9.53
CA VAL A 146 5.40 -0.23 10.22
C VAL A 146 4.30 -0.66 9.26
N GLY A 147 4.05 -1.97 9.16
CA GLY A 147 3.20 -2.53 8.09
C GLY A 147 3.89 -2.56 6.74
N THR A 148 5.19 -2.84 6.74
CA THR A 148 6.06 -2.65 5.57
C THR A 148 5.80 -3.63 4.43
N SER A 149 5.15 -4.77 4.68
CA SER A 149 5.08 -5.90 3.75
C SER A 149 6.49 -6.26 3.20
N ALA A 150 6.78 -5.95 1.93
CA ALA A 150 8.10 -6.17 1.33
C ALA A 150 9.06 -4.96 1.44
N GLY A 151 8.66 -3.86 2.06
CA GLY A 151 9.51 -2.69 2.28
C GLY A 151 9.87 -1.86 1.05
N LEU A 152 9.01 -1.86 0.02
CA LEU A 152 9.25 -1.05 -1.18
C LEU A 152 9.28 0.47 -0.87
N LEU A 153 8.54 0.94 0.15
CA LEU A 153 8.57 2.37 0.51
C LEU A 153 9.88 2.78 1.20
N LEU A 154 10.61 1.85 1.83
CA LEU A 154 11.95 2.10 2.37
C LEU A 154 12.97 2.42 1.26
N GLY A 155 12.67 2.07 0.00
CA GLY A 155 13.48 2.42 -1.17
C GLY A 155 13.38 3.88 -1.62
N MET A 156 12.51 4.71 -1.01
CA MET A 156 12.11 6.03 -1.52
C MET A 156 13.27 7.00 -1.81
N ALA A 157 14.39 6.92 -1.09
CA ALA A 157 15.55 7.79 -1.34
C ALA A 157 16.27 7.47 -2.67
N SER A 158 16.05 6.28 -3.23
CA SER A 158 16.63 5.82 -4.50
C SER A 158 15.72 6.07 -5.71
N TYR A 159 14.47 6.49 -5.48
CA TYR A 159 13.47 6.67 -6.54
C TYR A 159 13.51 8.09 -7.11
N SER A 160 13.13 8.24 -8.37
CA SER A 160 12.93 9.55 -9.00
C SER A 160 11.45 9.93 -8.99
N TYR A 161 11.17 11.21 -8.78
CA TYR A 161 9.81 11.72 -8.64
C TYR A 161 9.56 12.84 -9.64
N ARG A 162 8.37 12.82 -10.23
CA ARG A 162 7.84 13.90 -11.05
C ARG A 162 6.50 14.32 -10.47
N TYR A 163 6.39 15.58 -10.09
CA TYR A 163 5.14 16.16 -9.61
C TYR A 163 4.61 17.13 -10.66
N GLN A 164 3.41 16.86 -11.16
CA GLN A 164 2.70 17.73 -12.08
C GLN A 164 1.91 18.73 -11.26
N THR A 165 2.18 20.01 -11.45
CA THR A 165 1.60 21.10 -10.65
C THR A 165 0.98 22.12 -11.58
N GLU A 166 -0.18 22.67 -11.23
CA GLU A 166 -0.81 23.75 -12.01
C GLU A 166 0.04 25.04 -11.97
N GLN A 167 0.69 25.32 -10.84
CA GLN A 167 1.41 26.57 -10.59
C GLN A 167 2.82 26.62 -11.21
N ALA A 168 3.54 25.49 -11.23
CA ALA A 168 4.96 25.43 -11.62
C ALA A 168 5.22 24.45 -12.78
N GLY A 169 4.17 23.92 -13.42
CA GLY A 169 4.26 22.91 -14.46
C GLY A 169 4.72 21.55 -13.91
N GLN A 170 6.03 21.37 -13.77
CA GLN A 170 6.62 20.11 -13.29
C GLN A 170 7.75 20.32 -12.30
N LEU A 171 7.65 19.68 -11.14
CA LEU A 171 8.76 19.55 -10.18
C LEU A 171 9.40 18.17 -10.30
N VAL A 172 10.73 18.12 -10.15
CA VAL A 172 11.50 16.88 -10.17
C VAL A 172 12.28 16.74 -8.87
N ALA A 173 12.20 15.55 -8.27
CA ALA A 173 12.92 15.21 -7.04
C ALA A 173 13.54 13.80 -7.10
N GLY A 174 14.38 13.50 -6.13
CA GLY A 174 15.16 12.26 -6.07
C GLY A 174 16.29 12.18 -7.11
N PRO A 175 17.01 11.05 -7.17
CA PRO A 175 18.14 10.87 -8.08
C PRO A 175 17.71 10.94 -9.56
N ALA A 176 18.45 11.70 -10.36
CA ALA A 176 18.13 11.89 -11.78
C ALA A 176 18.19 10.60 -12.62
N ARG A 177 19.03 9.64 -12.19
CA ARG A 177 19.20 8.32 -12.83
C ARG A 177 18.70 7.23 -11.88
N SER A 178 17.39 7.03 -11.86
CA SER A 178 16.74 5.94 -11.13
C SER A 178 16.01 5.02 -12.11
N THR A 179 16.04 3.71 -11.84
CA THR A 179 15.22 2.71 -12.54
C THR A 179 13.75 2.78 -12.13
N VAL A 180 13.46 3.36 -10.96
CA VAL A 180 12.11 3.58 -10.44
C VAL A 180 11.77 5.06 -10.57
N GLY A 181 10.76 5.36 -11.39
CA GLY A 181 10.26 6.70 -11.61
C GLY A 181 8.78 6.77 -11.31
N VAL A 182 8.41 7.57 -10.32
CA VAL A 182 7.02 7.73 -9.86
C VAL A 182 6.49 9.11 -10.22
N HIS A 183 5.26 9.18 -10.70
CA HIS A 183 4.59 10.43 -11.04
C HIS A 183 3.41 10.67 -10.10
N CYS A 184 3.15 11.93 -9.77
CA CYS A 184 2.07 12.32 -8.88
C CYS A 184 1.53 13.70 -9.28
N ALA A 185 0.22 13.83 -9.45
CA ALA A 185 -0.39 15.15 -9.56
C ALA A 185 -0.37 15.84 -8.19
N LEU A 186 0.18 17.04 -8.12
CA LEU A 186 0.31 17.84 -6.91
C LEU A 186 -0.47 19.14 -7.07
N ALA A 187 -1.65 19.17 -6.46
CA ALA A 187 -2.44 20.39 -6.28
C ALA A 187 -2.03 21.11 -5.00
N VAL A 188 -2.27 22.42 -4.93
CA VAL A 188 -2.03 23.24 -3.74
C VAL A 188 -3.36 23.86 -3.33
N ALA A 189 -3.80 23.60 -2.10
CA ALA A 189 -5.04 24.13 -1.57
C ALA A 189 -4.99 25.67 -1.48
N PRO A 190 -6.14 26.36 -1.50
CA PRO A 190 -6.18 27.81 -1.32
C PRO A 190 -5.48 28.25 -0.03
N GLY A 191 -4.53 29.19 -0.16
CA GLY A 191 -3.74 29.71 0.96
C GLY A 191 -2.54 28.84 1.38
N ALA A 192 -2.37 27.64 0.82
CA ALA A 192 -1.19 26.81 1.01
C ALA A 192 -0.05 27.22 0.07
N THR A 193 1.17 26.80 0.39
CA THR A 193 2.35 27.04 -0.47
C THR A 193 2.88 25.72 -1.00
N LEU A 194 3.31 25.73 -2.27
CA LEU A 194 3.93 24.55 -2.88
C LEU A 194 5.09 24.04 -2.01
N PRO A 195 5.12 22.74 -1.62
CA PRO A 195 6.15 22.23 -0.74
C PRO A 195 7.53 22.29 -1.40
N THR A 196 8.55 22.62 -0.61
CA THR A 196 9.94 22.48 -1.06
C THR A 196 10.33 21.00 -1.03
N ILE A 197 10.44 20.39 -2.20
CA ILE A 197 10.80 18.97 -2.33
C ILE A 197 12.27 18.86 -2.81
N PRO A 198 13.19 18.32 -2.00
CA PRO A 198 14.61 18.30 -2.35
C PRO A 198 14.94 17.20 -3.37
N LYS A 199 15.95 17.45 -4.21
CA LYS A 199 16.51 16.48 -5.15
C LYS A 199 17.26 15.32 -4.48
N LYS A 200 17.65 15.47 -3.21
CA LYS A 200 18.38 14.45 -2.45
C LYS A 200 17.77 14.32 -1.06
N LEU A 201 17.53 13.07 -0.67
CA LEU A 201 17.22 12.65 0.69
C LEU A 201 18.28 11.63 1.11
N THR A 202 18.95 11.86 2.24
CA THR A 202 19.93 10.92 2.77
C THR A 202 19.26 10.07 3.84
N VAL A 203 19.10 8.78 3.54
CA VAL A 203 18.61 7.76 4.47
C VAL A 203 19.78 6.86 4.83
N ALA A 204 20.13 6.81 6.12
CA ALA A 204 21.27 6.04 6.62
C ALA A 204 20.88 4.59 6.93
N THR A 205 19.76 4.42 7.64
CA THR A 205 19.24 3.12 8.05
C THR A 205 17.83 2.89 7.49
N ARG A 206 17.50 1.66 7.11
CA ARG A 206 16.18 1.25 6.60
C ARG A 206 15.74 -0.04 7.28
N ILE A 207 14.68 0.03 8.06
CA ILE A 207 14.12 -1.11 8.78
C ILE A 207 12.62 -1.16 8.54
N GLY A 208 12.11 -2.34 8.20
CA GLY A 208 10.69 -2.61 8.10
C GLY A 208 10.22 -3.50 9.24
N LEU A 209 9.08 -3.18 9.84
CA LEU A 209 8.40 -3.97 10.87
C LEU A 209 7.04 -4.42 10.34
N ASP A 210 6.82 -5.72 10.24
CA ASP A 210 5.56 -6.29 9.77
C ASP A 210 5.29 -7.62 10.46
N PRO A 211 4.03 -8.01 10.74
CA PRO A 211 3.73 -9.36 11.24
C PRO A 211 4.07 -10.46 10.21
N ASN A 212 4.06 -10.13 8.92
CA ASN A 212 4.31 -11.03 7.79
C ASN A 212 5.18 -10.34 6.72
N PRO A 213 6.46 -10.04 7.04
CA PRO A 213 7.35 -9.41 6.07
C PRO A 213 7.53 -10.33 4.86
N VAL A 214 7.62 -9.73 3.68
CA VAL A 214 7.76 -10.46 2.42
C VAL A 214 9.19 -10.34 1.91
N ASP A 215 9.83 -11.48 1.70
CA ASP A 215 11.16 -11.54 1.11
C ASP A 215 11.04 -11.55 -0.43
N LEU A 216 11.53 -10.49 -1.07
CA LEU A 216 11.53 -10.39 -2.53
C LEU A 216 12.61 -11.24 -3.20
N ALA A 217 13.54 -11.85 -2.45
CA ALA A 217 14.48 -12.83 -2.98
C ALA A 217 13.86 -14.23 -3.11
N ASP A 218 12.79 -14.50 -2.38
CA ASP A 218 11.98 -15.72 -2.51
C ASP A 218 11.05 -15.59 -3.72
N GLU A 219 11.16 -16.53 -4.66
CA GLU A 219 10.44 -16.49 -5.94
C GLU A 219 8.93 -16.67 -5.76
N ASP A 220 8.49 -17.49 -4.81
CA ASP A 220 7.07 -17.74 -4.56
C ASP A 220 6.41 -16.54 -3.87
N GLN A 221 7.11 -15.93 -2.91
CA GLN A 221 6.67 -14.70 -2.26
C GLN A 221 6.61 -13.52 -3.24
N TYR A 222 7.60 -13.40 -4.12
CA TYR A 222 7.59 -12.43 -5.21
C TYR A 222 6.39 -12.65 -6.14
N ALA A 223 6.18 -13.88 -6.62
CA ALA A 223 5.09 -14.23 -7.52
C ALA A 223 3.72 -14.00 -6.88
N TRP A 224 3.57 -14.23 -5.57
CA TRP A 224 2.34 -13.91 -4.86
C TRP A 224 2.03 -12.41 -4.84
N LEU A 225 3.03 -11.57 -4.52
CA LEU A 225 2.85 -10.11 -4.57
C LEU A 225 2.55 -9.62 -5.99
N GLU A 226 3.16 -10.25 -7.00
CA GLU A 226 2.86 -9.99 -8.40
C GLU A 226 1.41 -10.32 -8.75
N ALA A 227 0.90 -11.47 -8.29
CA ALA A 227 -0.48 -11.89 -8.49
C ALA A 227 -1.50 -11.02 -7.75
N CYS A 228 -1.11 -10.35 -6.66
CA CYS A 228 -1.93 -9.36 -5.97
C CYS A 228 -2.13 -8.06 -6.77
N ILE A 229 -1.33 -7.83 -7.83
CA ILE A 229 -1.49 -6.70 -8.74
C ILE A 229 -2.50 -7.08 -9.82
N TRP A 230 -3.53 -6.24 -9.96
CA TRP A 230 -4.64 -6.51 -10.86
C TRP A 230 -4.19 -6.52 -12.32
N PRO A 231 -4.82 -7.33 -13.19
CA PRO A 231 -4.34 -7.59 -14.54
C PRO A 231 -4.35 -6.35 -15.43
N ASP A 232 -5.32 -5.46 -15.24
CA ASP A 232 -5.45 -4.19 -15.96
C ASP A 232 -4.50 -3.08 -15.44
N GLN A 233 -3.55 -3.41 -14.55
CA GLN A 233 -2.60 -2.45 -13.97
C GLN A 233 -1.14 -2.71 -14.39
N PRO A 234 -0.81 -2.80 -15.70
CA PRO A 234 0.53 -3.14 -16.17
C PRO A 234 1.61 -2.15 -15.73
N GLU A 235 1.26 -0.86 -15.58
CA GLU A 235 2.20 0.14 -15.07
C GLU A 235 2.53 -0.08 -13.59
N ARG A 236 1.56 -0.54 -12.79
CA ARG A 236 1.79 -0.88 -11.38
C ARG A 236 2.68 -2.12 -11.27
N LEU A 237 2.45 -3.12 -12.12
CA LEU A 237 3.29 -4.31 -12.24
C LEU A 237 4.74 -3.96 -12.63
N ARG A 238 4.91 -3.10 -13.64
CA ARG A 238 6.22 -2.60 -14.07
C ARG A 238 6.96 -1.87 -12.95
N LEU A 239 6.27 -1.01 -12.21
CA LEU A 239 6.84 -0.29 -11.06
C LEU A 239 7.23 -1.25 -9.92
N PHE A 240 6.39 -2.23 -9.62
CA PHE A 240 6.69 -3.28 -8.65
C PHE A 240 7.99 -4.02 -9.02
N GLY A 241 8.10 -4.54 -10.25
CA GLY A 241 9.29 -5.26 -10.70
C GLY A 241 10.55 -4.39 -10.67
N ALA A 242 10.47 -3.13 -11.09
CA ALA A 242 11.59 -2.19 -11.04
C ALA A 242 12.04 -1.87 -9.60
N ALA A 243 11.08 -1.70 -8.68
CA ALA A 243 11.35 -1.42 -7.28
C ALA A 243 11.93 -2.65 -6.56
N ALA A 244 11.38 -3.84 -6.81
CA ALA A 244 11.90 -5.09 -6.30
C ALA A 244 13.33 -5.35 -6.77
N ALA A 245 13.61 -5.16 -8.07
CA ALA A 245 14.96 -5.30 -8.61
C ALA A 245 15.95 -4.27 -8.02
N ALA A 246 15.51 -3.04 -7.75
CA ALA A 246 16.34 -2.04 -7.07
C ALA A 246 16.61 -2.43 -5.61
N GLN A 247 15.58 -2.91 -4.90
CA GLN A 247 15.69 -3.32 -3.50
C GLN A 247 16.59 -4.55 -3.32
N ARG A 248 16.55 -5.54 -4.23
CA ARG A 248 17.45 -6.71 -4.18
C ARG A 248 18.94 -6.32 -4.17
N LYS A 249 19.32 -5.18 -4.78
CA LYS A 249 20.71 -4.69 -4.79
C LYS A 249 21.13 -4.03 -3.48
N SER A 250 20.17 -3.59 -2.69
CA SER A 250 20.39 -2.93 -1.40
C SER A 250 19.16 -3.19 -0.52
N PRO A 251 19.04 -4.41 0.06
CA PRO A 251 17.86 -4.77 0.84
C PRO A 251 17.82 -3.96 2.15
N PRO A 252 16.64 -3.51 2.59
CA PRO A 252 16.44 -3.06 3.97
C PRO A 252 16.47 -4.25 4.92
N GLU A 253 16.61 -3.99 6.21
CA GLU A 253 16.33 -4.99 7.24
C GLU A 253 14.81 -5.17 7.37
N LEU A 254 14.30 -6.39 7.26
CA LEU A 254 12.88 -6.69 7.49
C LEU A 254 12.74 -7.52 8.76
N VAL A 255 11.94 -7.04 9.70
CA VAL A 255 11.75 -7.64 11.02
C VAL A 255 10.31 -8.09 11.15
N ARG A 256 10.13 -9.38 11.46
CA ARG A 256 8.84 -9.90 11.85
C ARG A 256 8.49 -9.43 13.26
N GLY A 257 7.34 -8.79 13.43
CA GLY A 257 6.88 -8.34 14.75
C GLY A 257 5.57 -7.58 14.74
N ASP A 258 5.05 -7.34 15.93
CA ASP A 258 3.85 -6.57 16.19
C ASP A 258 4.09 -5.06 16.09
N ALA A 259 3.15 -4.34 15.47
CA ALA A 259 3.26 -2.91 15.17
C ALA A 259 3.47 -2.01 16.40
N VAL A 260 3.07 -2.47 17.60
CA VAL A 260 3.14 -1.69 18.84
C VAL A 260 4.14 -2.30 19.82
N GLY A 261 4.00 -3.60 20.12
CA GLY A 261 4.77 -4.30 21.13
C GLY A 261 6.25 -4.43 20.79
N ASP A 262 6.58 -4.57 19.50
CA ASP A 262 7.97 -4.72 19.05
C ASP A 262 8.59 -3.42 18.54
N LEU A 263 7.83 -2.32 18.47
CA LEU A 263 8.28 -1.05 17.92
C LEU A 263 9.52 -0.51 18.64
N ALA A 264 9.55 -0.61 19.98
CA ALA A 264 10.68 -0.14 20.78
C ALA A 264 11.96 -0.93 20.51
N ALA A 265 11.83 -2.25 20.44
CA ALA A 265 12.95 -3.16 20.20
C ALA A 265 13.54 -2.96 18.79
N VAL A 266 12.67 -2.78 17.78
CA VAL A 266 13.07 -2.53 16.39
C VAL A 266 13.71 -1.15 16.24
N ALA A 267 13.16 -0.11 16.85
CA ALA A 267 13.76 1.21 16.88
C ALA A 267 15.14 1.22 17.58
N GLY A 268 15.36 0.30 18.52
CA GLY A 268 16.65 0.08 19.18
C GLY A 268 17.75 -0.48 18.26
N ARG A 269 17.39 -1.04 17.09
CA ARG A 269 18.37 -1.50 16.08
C ARG A 269 18.95 -0.34 15.26
N VAL A 270 18.31 0.83 15.28
CA VAL A 270 18.83 2.04 14.64
C VAL A 270 19.97 2.63 15.49
N PRO A 271 21.14 2.94 14.91
CA PRO A 271 22.26 3.59 15.61
C PRO A 271 21.80 4.80 16.42
N ALA A 272 22.26 4.93 17.68
CA ALA A 272 21.66 5.84 18.66
C ALA A 272 21.72 7.34 18.27
N ASP A 273 22.65 7.72 17.43
CA ASP A 273 22.87 9.08 16.92
C ASP A 273 22.00 9.45 15.70
N GLU A 274 21.30 8.47 15.10
CA GLU A 274 20.43 8.73 13.94
C GLU A 274 19.03 9.20 14.37
N PRO A 275 18.49 10.31 13.85
CA PRO A 275 17.07 10.62 13.99
C PRO A 275 16.19 9.57 13.27
N ILE A 276 15.08 9.16 13.89
CA ILE A 276 14.16 8.17 13.28
C ILE A 276 12.95 8.89 12.67
N VAL A 277 12.63 8.52 11.43
CA VAL A 277 11.33 8.79 10.82
C VAL A 277 10.57 7.47 10.74
N VAL A 278 9.53 7.33 11.57
CA VAL A 278 8.60 6.21 11.50
C VAL A 278 7.59 6.47 10.39
N LEU A 279 7.34 5.46 9.55
CA LEU A 279 6.41 5.51 8.42
C LEU A 279 5.23 4.56 8.67
N THR A 280 4.02 5.02 8.39
CA THR A 280 2.83 4.17 8.28
C THR A 280 2.07 4.51 7.00
N SER A 281 1.59 3.48 6.30
CA SER A 281 0.84 3.68 5.06
C SER A 281 -0.28 2.66 4.89
N ASN A 282 -1.53 3.10 5.13
CA ASN A 282 -2.74 2.27 5.10
C ASN A 282 -2.62 0.98 5.94
N VAL A 283 -1.98 1.06 7.10
CA VAL A 283 -1.83 -0.05 8.07
C VAL A 283 -2.64 0.20 9.34
N LEU A 284 -2.80 1.45 9.77
CA LEU A 284 -3.39 1.73 11.08
C LEU A 284 -4.86 1.34 11.19
N TRP A 285 -5.59 1.25 10.08
CA TRP A 285 -6.97 0.78 10.08
C TRP A 285 -7.10 -0.69 10.53
N LEU A 286 -6.04 -1.49 10.36
CA LEU A 286 -5.96 -2.88 10.84
C LEU A 286 -5.83 -2.98 12.36
N LEU A 287 -5.39 -1.90 13.02
CA LEU A 287 -5.32 -1.84 14.47
C LEU A 287 -6.68 -1.42 15.06
N SER A 288 -7.02 -1.99 16.21
CA SER A 288 -8.17 -1.52 17.00
C SER A 288 -7.96 -0.08 17.48
N GLU A 289 -9.03 0.59 17.88
CA GLU A 289 -8.96 1.98 18.35
C GLU A 289 -8.03 2.15 19.57
N GLN A 290 -8.05 1.17 20.48
CA GLN A 290 -7.16 1.09 21.63
C GLN A 290 -5.70 0.96 21.17
N ARG A 291 -5.43 0.03 20.26
CA ARG A 291 -4.08 -0.25 19.75
C ARG A 291 -3.47 0.91 18.98
N ARG A 292 -4.29 1.72 18.28
CA ARG A 292 -3.84 2.99 17.68
C ARG A 292 -3.41 4.01 18.74
N GLY A 293 -4.10 4.06 19.88
CA GLY A 293 -3.70 4.89 21.02
C GLY A 293 -2.37 4.43 21.63
N GLU A 294 -2.21 3.11 21.81
CA GLU A 294 -0.97 2.51 22.31
C GLU A 294 0.22 2.78 21.36
N PHE A 295 0.01 2.70 20.04
CA PHE A 295 1.01 3.03 19.03
C PHE A 295 1.52 4.48 19.17
N ILE A 296 0.61 5.45 19.28
CA ILE A 296 0.98 6.87 19.48
C ILE A 296 1.73 7.07 20.80
N ALA A 297 1.31 6.37 21.86
CA ALA A 297 2.00 6.43 23.16
C ALA A 297 3.42 5.86 23.07
N GLU A 298 3.61 4.75 22.33
CA GLU A 298 4.93 4.16 22.12
C GLU A 298 5.86 5.06 21.32
N LEU A 299 5.36 5.73 20.28
CA LEU A 299 6.11 6.77 19.57
C LEU A 299 6.53 7.90 20.51
N GLY A 300 5.68 8.30 21.45
CA GLY A 300 6.01 9.27 22.49
C GLY A 300 7.13 8.80 23.44
N ARG A 301 7.10 7.52 23.86
CA ARG A 301 8.17 6.91 24.67
C ARG A 301 9.51 6.88 23.92
N LEU A 302 9.48 6.55 22.63
CA LEU A 302 10.66 6.60 21.77
C LEU A 302 11.19 8.02 21.63
N ALA A 303 10.30 8.99 21.39
CA ALA A 303 10.67 10.39 21.21
C ALA A 303 11.25 11.04 22.48
N ALA A 304 10.93 10.51 23.66
CA ALA A 304 11.53 10.94 24.93
C ALA A 304 13.02 10.56 25.04
N ARG A 305 13.51 9.62 24.22
CA ARG A 305 14.89 9.10 24.28
C ARG A 305 15.76 9.55 23.11
N ARG A 306 15.16 9.91 21.97
CA ARG A 306 15.86 10.33 20.75
C ARG A 306 14.93 11.13 19.83
N PRO A 307 15.46 11.90 18.85
CA PRO A 307 14.62 12.59 17.88
C PRO A 307 13.80 11.60 17.03
N VAL A 308 12.47 11.74 17.08
CA VAL A 308 11.51 10.91 16.33
C VAL A 308 10.49 11.80 15.62
N TRP A 309 10.26 11.47 14.36
CA TRP A 309 9.14 11.94 13.57
C TRP A 309 8.28 10.76 13.17
N TRP A 310 6.98 10.99 13.04
CA TRP A 310 6.06 10.03 12.46
C TRP A 310 5.42 10.66 11.23
N VAL A 311 5.68 10.07 10.07
CA VAL A 311 5.03 10.41 8.81
C VAL A 311 4.00 9.33 8.50
N SER A 312 2.74 9.73 8.35
CA SER A 312 1.64 8.80 8.16
C SER A 312 0.82 9.18 6.95
N MET A 313 0.51 8.21 6.09
CA MET A 313 -0.50 8.31 5.04
C MET A 313 -1.60 7.30 5.33
N GLU A 314 -2.71 7.78 5.89
CA GLU A 314 -3.79 6.96 6.45
C GLU A 314 -5.13 7.70 6.34
N GLY A 315 -6.25 7.01 6.54
CA GLY A 315 -7.51 7.70 6.80
C GLY A 315 -7.45 8.55 8.08
N TYR A 316 -8.04 9.75 8.08
CA TYR A 316 -8.01 10.68 9.22
C TYR A 316 -8.42 10.03 10.54
N ARG A 317 -9.51 9.25 10.53
CA ARG A 317 -10.00 8.53 11.72
C ARG A 317 -9.04 7.46 12.22
N ALA A 318 -8.19 6.89 11.36
CA ALA A 318 -7.20 5.91 11.79
C ALA A 318 -5.98 6.56 12.47
N ALA A 319 -5.45 7.65 11.91
CA ALA A 319 -4.17 8.21 12.38
C ALA A 319 -4.27 9.51 13.18
N PHE A 320 -5.17 10.42 12.81
CA PHE A 320 -5.04 11.83 13.20
C PHE A 320 -6.16 12.35 14.10
N HIS A 321 -7.30 11.69 14.23
CA HIS A 321 -8.41 12.19 15.06
C HIS A 321 -8.01 12.45 16.53
N ARG A 322 -7.07 11.68 17.11
CA ARG A 322 -6.54 11.89 18.47
C ARG A 322 -5.54 13.06 18.56
N LEU A 323 -4.92 13.43 17.45
CA LEU A 323 -3.81 14.39 17.40
C LEU A 323 -4.24 15.76 16.85
N LEU A 324 -5.28 15.77 16.03
CA LEU A 324 -5.87 16.93 15.37
C LEU A 324 -7.40 16.81 15.51
N PRO A 325 -7.96 16.99 16.72
CA PRO A 325 -9.41 16.91 16.93
C PRO A 325 -10.14 17.97 16.09
N ASP A 326 -11.42 17.74 15.82
CA ASP A 326 -12.33 18.67 15.15
C ASP A 326 -11.91 19.07 13.72
N ARG A 327 -11.32 18.12 12.98
CA ARG A 327 -10.92 18.29 11.57
C ARG A 327 -11.78 17.45 10.64
N ASP A 328 -13.09 17.70 10.66
CA ASP A 328 -14.06 17.00 9.80
C ASP A 328 -13.78 17.23 8.31
N ASP A 329 -13.11 18.33 7.95
CA ASP A 329 -12.61 18.61 6.60
C ASP A 329 -11.56 17.60 6.10
N LEU A 330 -11.00 16.78 6.99
CA LEU A 330 -10.09 15.69 6.68
C LEU A 330 -10.80 14.34 6.56
N THR A 331 -12.13 14.32 6.59
CA THR A 331 -12.96 13.16 6.28
C THR A 331 -13.74 13.37 5.00
N SER A 332 -13.90 12.32 4.21
CA SER A 332 -14.77 12.33 3.03
C SER A 332 -16.24 12.22 3.45
N ALA A 333 -17.12 13.01 2.84
CA ALA A 333 -18.56 12.87 3.05
C ALA A 333 -19.09 11.57 2.42
N PRO A 334 -20.23 11.04 2.89
CA PRO A 334 -20.88 9.89 2.25
C PRO A 334 -21.19 10.18 0.77
N GLY A 335 -20.80 9.26 -0.12
CA GLY A 335 -20.99 9.40 -1.57
C GLY A 335 -19.92 10.22 -2.29
N GLU A 336 -18.96 10.82 -1.57
CA GLU A 336 -17.79 11.45 -2.17
C GLU A 336 -16.62 10.48 -2.29
N ARG A 337 -15.68 10.81 -3.19
CA ARG A 337 -14.45 10.05 -3.36
C ARG A 337 -13.64 10.08 -2.05
N THR A 338 -13.33 8.90 -1.54
CA THR A 338 -12.50 8.78 -0.33
C THR A 338 -11.05 9.20 -0.60
N PHE A 339 -10.41 9.73 0.43
CA PHE A 339 -9.01 10.15 0.39
C PHE A 339 -8.30 9.81 1.70
N GLY A 340 -6.99 9.63 1.62
CA GLY A 340 -6.11 9.56 2.79
C GLY A 340 -5.62 10.94 3.20
N VAL A 341 -5.06 11.04 4.40
CA VAL A 341 -4.36 12.21 4.91
C VAL A 341 -2.89 11.87 5.05
N LEU A 342 -2.03 12.68 4.44
CA LEU A 342 -0.61 12.72 4.74
C LEU A 342 -0.40 13.68 5.91
N GLY A 343 0.21 13.21 6.98
CA GLY A 343 0.56 14.05 8.12
C GLY A 343 1.96 13.79 8.65
N LEU A 344 2.48 14.79 9.33
CA LEU A 344 3.77 14.78 10.02
C LEU A 344 3.53 15.07 11.50
N VAL A 345 4.05 14.20 12.35
CA VAL A 345 4.00 14.36 13.81
C VAL A 345 5.43 14.39 14.33
N ARG A 346 5.70 15.32 15.24
CA ARG A 346 6.94 15.38 16.04
C ARG A 346 6.57 15.56 17.49
N TRP A 347 7.44 15.16 18.41
CA TRP A 347 7.24 15.40 19.83
C TRP A 347 8.13 16.56 20.29
N VAL A 348 7.53 17.52 20.98
CA VAL A 348 8.22 18.69 21.54
C VAL A 348 7.79 18.79 23.00
N ASP A 349 8.77 18.80 23.90
CA ASP A 349 8.54 18.82 25.36
C ASP A 349 7.58 17.70 25.83
N GLY A 350 7.73 16.50 25.25
CA GLY A 350 6.91 15.32 25.57
C GLY A 350 5.51 15.31 24.93
N ALA A 351 5.08 16.39 24.26
CA ALA A 351 3.77 16.47 23.63
C ALA A 351 3.85 16.33 22.10
N PRO A 352 2.92 15.57 21.46
CA PRO A 352 2.88 15.47 20.01
C PRO A 352 2.42 16.79 19.38
N ARG A 353 3.08 17.18 18.30
CA ARG A 353 2.74 18.30 17.41
C ARG A 353 2.50 17.71 16.03
N ALA A 354 1.22 17.58 15.67
CA ALA A 354 0.79 17.05 14.39
C ALA A 354 0.48 18.16 13.39
N THR A 355 0.67 17.87 12.11
CA THR A 355 0.28 18.73 11.00
C THR A 355 -0.25 17.85 9.87
N ALA A 356 -1.47 18.11 9.41
CA ALA A 356 -1.99 17.53 8.18
C ALA A 356 -1.36 18.28 7.00
N LEU A 357 -0.54 17.59 6.23
CA LEU A 357 0.24 18.17 5.13
C LEU A 357 -0.49 18.10 3.79
N ALA A 358 -1.23 17.01 3.54
CA ALA A 358 -1.95 16.84 2.29
C ALA A 358 -3.19 15.93 2.43
N ARG A 359 -4.19 16.14 1.57
CA ARG A 359 -5.15 15.09 1.18
C ARG A 359 -4.54 14.26 0.05
N THR A 360 -4.79 12.96 0.01
CA THR A 360 -4.08 12.02 -0.87
C THR A 360 -5.04 11.03 -1.51
N ALA A 361 -4.78 10.63 -2.76
CA ALA A 361 -5.34 9.39 -3.27
C ALA A 361 -4.63 8.18 -2.64
N TRP A 362 -5.34 7.07 -2.51
CA TRP A 362 -4.84 5.87 -1.82
C TRP A 362 -3.64 5.19 -2.48
N HIS A 363 -3.40 5.45 -3.77
CA HIS A 363 -2.39 4.77 -4.57
C HIS A 363 -1.34 5.70 -5.19
N GLY A 364 -1.19 6.95 -4.69
CA GLY A 364 -0.05 7.80 -5.04
C GLY A 364 -0.20 8.65 -6.30
N GLU A 365 -1.31 8.55 -7.03
CA GLU A 365 -1.49 9.26 -8.30
C GLU A 365 -1.72 10.76 -8.12
N ARG A 366 -2.23 11.18 -6.97
CA ARG A 366 -2.55 12.57 -6.68
C ARG A 366 -2.48 12.91 -5.19
N MET A 367 -2.09 14.15 -4.90
CA MET A 367 -2.22 14.76 -3.59
C MET A 367 -2.56 16.25 -3.71
N GLU A 368 -3.28 16.78 -2.74
CA GLU A 368 -3.57 18.20 -2.55
C GLU A 368 -2.86 18.66 -1.27
N TRP A 369 -1.86 19.53 -1.41
CA TRP A 369 -1.08 20.07 -0.30
C TRP A 369 -1.86 21.15 0.46
N LEU A 370 -1.84 21.09 1.80
CA LEU A 370 -2.74 21.86 2.67
C LEU A 370 -2.07 22.99 3.46
N VAL A 371 -0.73 23.10 3.48
CA VAL A 371 0.00 24.01 4.37
C VAL A 371 0.99 24.93 3.69
#